data_AF-A0A067E1N2-F1
#
_entry.id   AF-A0A067E1N2-F1
#
_cell.length_a   1.000
_cell.length_b   1.000
_cell.length_c   1.000
_cell.angle_alpha   90.00
_cell.angle_beta   90.00
_cell.angle_gamma   90.00
#
_symmetry.space_group_name_H-M   'P 1'
#
loop_
_entity.id
_entity.type
_entity.pdbx_description
1 polymer ?
#
loop_
_entity_poly.entity_id
_entity_poly.type
_entity_poly.pdbx_seq_one_letter_code
_entity_poly.pdbx_strand_id
1 'polypeptide(L)'
;MPTTSCVSLRLGPLVSLRTRSWQQGRSLHSNSLSCICQLSSLPKPLVTDFKTSPRQNVLTYEGDRGTKSLEEELQERTRKALRKSSNDPTATMKLIDTIQRLGIGYHFEDEIMERLERFSDGDAAGEENLFENALRFRLLRHNGLPACTDIFKKFINKEGKLKESVSKDTRGMLSLYEASYLATQDKDILFEAMEFTKTELTQSVSLMDSQSSRHVVQALALPRHLRMSRSEAGNYINEYSQSWNHDQTLLQLAKSDFNMVQSLHQRELAEIKRWWKQLGLVDKLGFGRDRPLECFLWT
;
A
#
# COMPACT_ATOMS: atom_id res chain seq x y z
N MET A 1 -30.92 -30.74 -8.09
CA MET A 1 -31.14 -30.01 -6.83
C MET A 1 -30.51 -30.79 -5.69
N PRO A 2 -29.28 -30.47 -5.28
CA PRO A 2 -28.83 -30.77 -3.94
C PRO A 2 -28.64 -29.46 -3.16
N THR A 3 -29.36 -29.36 -2.06
CA THR A 3 -29.16 -28.39 -0.99
C THR A 3 -27.85 -28.73 -0.28
N THR A 4 -27.04 -27.72 0.06
CA THR A 4 -25.97 -27.90 1.05
C THR A 4 -25.91 -26.69 1.96
N SER A 5 -25.92 -27.01 3.25
CA SER A 5 -26.22 -26.17 4.39
C SER A 5 -25.08 -25.20 4.73
N CYS A 6 -25.45 -23.95 5.03
CA CYS A 6 -24.56 -22.93 5.56
C CYS A 6 -24.32 -23.22 7.06
N VAL A 7 -23.11 -23.64 7.42
CA VAL A 7 -22.73 -23.86 8.82
C VAL A 7 -22.24 -22.56 9.43
N SER A 8 -23.01 -22.06 10.40
CA SER A 8 -22.68 -20.95 11.29
C SER A 8 -21.54 -21.35 12.25
N LEU A 9 -20.42 -20.63 12.20
CA LEU A 9 -19.35 -20.74 13.20
C LEU A 9 -19.70 -19.91 14.44
N ARG A 10 -19.96 -20.60 15.56
CA ARG A 10 -20.07 -20.02 16.89
C ARG A 10 -18.68 -19.79 17.49
N LEU A 11 -18.49 -18.60 18.05
CA LEU A 11 -17.37 -18.25 18.93
C LEU A 11 -17.44 -19.06 20.24
N GLY A 12 -16.32 -19.68 20.61
CA GLY A 12 -16.10 -20.35 21.90
C GLY A 12 -15.07 -19.60 22.76
N PRO A 13 -15.11 -19.72 24.11
CA PRO A 13 -14.59 -18.70 25.02
C PRO A 13 -13.16 -18.92 25.54
N LEU A 14 -12.54 -17.77 25.89
CA LEU A 14 -11.55 -17.49 26.95
C LEU A 14 -10.79 -18.68 27.57
N VAL A 15 -9.50 -18.79 27.25
CA VAL A 15 -8.55 -19.62 28.00
C VAL A 15 -8.07 -18.88 29.25
N SER A 16 -8.20 -19.56 30.39
CA SER A 16 -7.92 -19.06 31.73
C SER A 16 -6.44 -18.98 32.07
N LEU A 17 -6.09 -17.93 32.82
CA LEU A 17 -4.81 -17.75 33.50
C LEU A 17 -4.65 -18.83 34.59
N ARG A 18 -3.70 -19.76 34.41
CA ARG A 18 -3.18 -20.60 35.50
C ARG A 18 -2.12 -19.83 36.27
N THR A 19 -2.50 -19.28 37.41
CA THR A 19 -1.56 -18.89 38.46
C THR A 19 -0.99 -20.15 39.12
N ARG A 20 0.34 -20.33 39.09
CA ARG A 20 1.02 -21.32 39.92
C ARG A 20 1.32 -20.70 41.29
N SER A 21 0.75 -21.31 42.31
CA SER A 21 1.04 -21.07 43.72
C SER A 21 2.49 -21.42 44.05
N TRP A 22 3.16 -20.54 44.80
CA TRP A 22 4.44 -20.83 45.44
C TRP A 22 4.16 -21.38 46.84
N GLN A 23 4.54 -22.64 47.09
CA GLN A 23 4.58 -23.21 48.42
C GLN A 23 5.79 -22.67 49.20
N GLN A 24 5.55 -22.30 50.47
CA GLN A 24 6.58 -21.93 51.43
C GLN A 24 7.47 -23.12 51.76
N GLY A 25 8.77 -22.96 51.54
CA GLY A 25 9.84 -23.90 51.93
C GLY A 25 10.94 -23.16 52.69
N ARG A 26 11.19 -23.65 53.90
CA ARG A 26 12.06 -23.17 54.98
C ARG A 26 13.42 -22.55 54.60
N SER A 27 13.75 -21.54 55.40
CA SER A 27 15.07 -20.95 55.70
C SER A 27 16.24 -21.95 55.72
N LEU A 28 17.25 -21.69 54.89
CA LEU A 28 18.66 -21.98 55.14
C LEU A 28 19.49 -20.79 54.63
N HIS A 29 20.33 -20.23 55.51
CA HIS A 29 21.26 -19.14 55.21
C HIS A 29 22.24 -19.53 54.09
N SER A 30 22.31 -18.73 53.01
CA SER A 30 23.57 -18.37 52.36
C SER A 30 23.39 -17.18 51.40
N ASN A 31 24.39 -16.32 51.39
CA ASN A 31 24.59 -15.09 50.61
C ASN A 31 23.77 -14.93 49.32
N SER A 32 22.83 -13.99 49.34
CA SER A 32 22.09 -13.52 48.16
C SER A 32 23.00 -12.66 47.27
N LEU A 33 23.66 -13.27 46.29
CA LEU A 33 24.01 -12.56 45.07
C LEU A 33 22.71 -12.41 44.26
N SER A 34 22.12 -11.22 44.26
CA SER A 34 21.04 -10.88 43.34
C SER A 34 21.62 -10.93 41.92
N CYS A 35 21.39 -12.02 41.21
CA CYS A 35 21.72 -12.11 39.79
C CYS A 35 20.69 -11.28 39.02
N ILE A 36 20.91 -9.96 38.98
CA ILE A 36 20.22 -9.08 38.04
C ILE A 36 20.88 -9.32 36.69
N CYS A 37 20.26 -10.16 35.87
CA CYS A 37 20.60 -10.25 34.45
C CYS A 37 20.21 -8.93 33.78
N GLN A 38 21.08 -7.93 33.83
CA GLN A 38 20.97 -6.77 32.96
C GLN A 38 21.24 -7.24 31.53
N LEU A 39 20.27 -7.09 30.64
CA LEU A 39 20.51 -7.16 29.19
C LEU A 39 21.63 -6.18 28.85
N SER A 40 22.81 -6.71 28.51
CA SER A 40 24.07 -5.97 28.39
C SER A 40 24.17 -5.06 27.17
N SER A 41 23.06 -4.82 26.46
CA SER A 41 23.02 -3.89 25.35
C SER A 41 21.82 -2.96 25.51
N LEU A 42 22.07 -1.78 26.09
CA LEU A 42 21.17 -0.64 25.93
C LEU A 42 20.95 -0.41 24.42
N PRO A 43 19.70 -0.24 23.95
CA PRO A 43 19.46 0.14 22.57
C PRO A 43 20.19 1.45 22.30
N LYS A 44 21.15 1.45 21.36
CA LYS A 44 21.83 2.69 20.99
C LYS A 44 20.77 3.69 20.50
N PRO A 45 20.69 4.90 21.06
CA PRO A 45 19.94 5.95 20.42
C PRO A 45 20.56 6.15 19.04
N LEU A 46 19.77 5.98 17.98
CA LEU A 46 20.19 6.47 16.69
C LEU A 46 20.06 7.99 16.80
N VAL A 47 21.19 8.69 16.84
CA VAL A 47 21.23 10.13 16.61
C VAL A 47 20.82 10.34 15.15
N THR A 48 19.52 10.45 14.92
CA THR A 48 19.02 11.06 13.69
C THR A 48 19.00 12.55 13.94
N ASP A 49 20.20 13.15 13.90
CA ASP A 49 20.33 14.54 13.48
C ASP A 49 19.91 14.59 12.00
N PHE A 50 18.60 14.46 11.76
CA PHE A 50 18.01 15.24 10.70
C PHE A 50 18.25 16.67 11.13
N LYS A 51 19.38 17.24 10.70
CA LYS A 51 19.51 18.67 10.56
C LYS A 51 18.28 19.09 9.78
N THR A 52 17.26 19.56 10.50
CA THR A 52 16.25 20.43 9.92
C THR A 52 17.08 21.54 9.31
N SER A 53 17.26 21.47 7.99
CA SER A 53 17.93 22.53 7.25
C SER A 53 17.31 23.85 7.71
N PRO A 54 18.11 24.89 8.04
CA PRO A 54 17.58 26.17 8.54
C PRO A 54 16.68 26.93 7.55
N ARG A 55 16.31 26.31 6.43
CA ARG A 55 15.24 26.79 5.55
C ARG A 55 13.97 25.98 5.81
N GLN A 56 13.49 26.02 7.04
CA GLN A 56 12.05 25.89 7.25
C GLN A 56 11.43 27.19 6.75
N ASN A 57 11.15 27.24 5.44
CA ASN A 57 9.88 27.82 5.06
C ASN A 57 8.84 26.90 5.71
N VAL A 58 8.53 27.18 6.98
CA VAL A 58 7.21 26.86 7.49
C VAL A 58 6.30 27.58 6.51
N LEU A 59 5.85 26.87 5.48
CA LEU A 59 4.64 27.25 4.79
C LEU A 59 3.59 27.11 5.88
N THR A 60 3.43 28.18 6.65
CA THR A 60 2.20 28.46 7.34
C THR A 60 1.17 28.32 6.23
N TYR A 61 0.43 27.22 6.24
CA TYR A 61 -0.83 27.14 5.53
C TYR A 61 -1.77 28.08 6.30
N GLU A 62 -1.48 29.38 6.23
CA GLU A 62 -2.52 30.38 6.31
C GLU A 62 -3.45 29.98 5.19
N GLY A 63 -4.60 29.44 5.54
CA GLY A 63 -5.62 29.05 4.60
C GLY A 63 -6.07 30.31 3.87
N ASP A 64 -5.36 30.64 2.80
CA ASP A 64 -5.77 31.69 1.89
C ASP A 64 -7.07 31.22 1.25
N ARG A 65 -8.12 32.04 1.31
CA ARG A 65 -9.43 31.69 0.77
C ARG A 65 -9.34 31.31 -0.72
N GLY A 66 -8.29 31.75 -1.42
CA GLY A 66 -8.00 31.40 -2.81
C GLY A 66 -7.52 29.96 -3.05
N THR A 67 -6.78 29.33 -2.13
CA THR A 67 -6.24 27.96 -2.35
C THR A 67 -7.32 26.88 -2.24
N LYS A 68 -8.25 27.03 -1.29
CA LYS A 68 -9.43 26.14 -1.19
C LYS A 68 -10.28 26.17 -2.45
N SER A 69 -10.50 27.37 -3.01
CA SER A 69 -11.28 27.51 -4.25
C SER A 69 -10.62 26.81 -5.44
N LEU A 70 -9.28 26.82 -5.53
CA LEU A 70 -8.57 26.16 -6.62
C LEU A 70 -8.56 24.64 -6.44
N GLU A 71 -8.32 24.13 -5.24
CA GLU A 71 -8.35 22.69 -4.96
C GLU A 71 -9.74 22.10 -5.26
N GLU A 72 -10.81 22.78 -4.85
CA GLU A 72 -12.19 22.40 -5.17
C GLU A 72 -12.45 22.38 -6.68
N GLU A 73 -11.92 23.37 -7.43
CA GLU A 73 -12.02 23.39 -8.90
C GLU A 73 -11.28 22.19 -9.54
N LEU A 74 -10.06 21.89 -9.09
CA LEU A 74 -9.27 20.77 -9.58
C LEU A 74 -9.93 19.42 -9.25
N GLN A 75 -10.51 19.29 -8.06
CA GLN A 75 -11.29 18.12 -7.67
C GLN A 75 -12.53 17.97 -8.57
N GLU A 76 -13.30 19.04 -8.79
CA GLU A 76 -14.51 18.97 -9.62
C GLU A 76 -14.19 18.65 -11.08
N ARG A 77 -13.08 19.17 -11.63
CA ARG A 77 -12.58 18.77 -12.95
C ARG A 77 -12.27 17.27 -13.00
N THR A 78 -11.65 16.74 -11.96
CA THR A 78 -11.32 15.31 -11.85
C THR A 78 -12.59 14.44 -11.75
N ARG A 79 -13.59 14.86 -10.95
CA ARG A 79 -14.91 14.20 -10.88
C ARG A 79 -15.59 14.17 -12.24
N LYS A 80 -15.58 15.29 -12.97
CA LYS A 80 -16.13 15.35 -14.34
C LYS A 80 -15.42 14.40 -15.28
N ALA A 81 -14.09 14.27 -15.19
CA ALA A 81 -13.32 13.32 -15.99
C ALA A 81 -13.73 11.86 -15.70
N LEU A 82 -13.88 11.49 -14.43
CA LEU A 82 -14.38 10.17 -14.01
C LEU A 82 -15.82 9.92 -14.50
N ARG A 83 -16.67 10.94 -14.51
CA ARG A 83 -18.06 10.83 -14.98
C ARG A 83 -18.16 10.67 -16.50
N LYS A 84 -17.34 11.39 -17.26
CA LYS A 84 -17.38 11.44 -18.74
C LYS A 84 -16.80 10.19 -19.42
N SER A 85 -15.98 9.39 -18.73
CA SER A 85 -15.18 8.32 -19.34
C SER A 85 -15.96 7.09 -19.87
N SER A 86 -17.28 7.17 -20.07
CA SER A 86 -18.17 6.03 -20.33
C SER A 86 -17.89 5.23 -21.62
N ASN A 87 -17.03 5.71 -22.54
CA ASN A 87 -16.84 5.09 -23.85
C ASN A 87 -15.52 4.30 -24.00
N ASP A 88 -14.60 4.37 -23.03
CA ASP A 88 -13.35 3.59 -23.01
C ASP A 88 -13.07 3.03 -21.60
N PRO A 89 -13.40 1.75 -21.34
CA PRO A 89 -13.12 1.08 -20.06
C PRO A 89 -11.64 1.12 -19.68
N THR A 90 -10.74 0.96 -20.65
CA THR A 90 -9.29 0.92 -20.41
C THR A 90 -8.76 2.29 -20.00
N ALA A 91 -9.18 3.37 -20.66
CA ALA A 91 -8.84 4.71 -20.23
C ALA A 91 -9.38 5.02 -18.82
N THR A 92 -10.60 4.58 -18.52
CA THR A 92 -11.21 4.74 -17.19
C THR A 92 -10.40 4.02 -16.11
N MET A 93 -10.03 2.76 -16.32
CA MET A 93 -9.21 2.00 -15.37
C MET A 93 -7.82 2.64 -15.17
N LYS A 94 -7.19 3.12 -16.25
CA LYS A 94 -5.90 3.84 -16.15
C LYS A 94 -6.02 5.14 -15.36
N LEU A 95 -7.12 5.87 -15.52
CA LEU A 95 -7.40 7.08 -14.75
C LEU A 95 -7.58 6.77 -13.26
N ILE A 96 -8.38 5.75 -12.92
CA ILE A 96 -8.58 5.31 -11.54
C ILE A 96 -7.23 4.87 -10.92
N ASP A 97 -6.45 4.06 -11.63
CA ASP A 97 -5.12 3.64 -11.14
C ASP A 97 -4.20 4.84 -10.90
N THR A 98 -4.23 5.83 -11.79
CA THR A 98 -3.42 7.06 -11.64
C THR A 98 -3.84 7.85 -10.41
N ILE A 99 -5.15 8.06 -10.21
CA ILE A 99 -5.70 8.78 -9.05
C ILE A 99 -5.32 8.08 -7.74
N GLN A 100 -5.47 6.75 -7.68
CA GLN A 100 -5.09 5.95 -6.50
C GLN A 100 -3.58 6.01 -6.24
N ARG A 101 -2.75 5.83 -7.27
CA ARG A 101 -1.28 5.91 -7.13
C ARG A 101 -0.79 7.30 -6.75
N LEU A 102 -1.48 8.36 -7.15
CA LEU A 102 -1.17 9.74 -6.72
C LEU A 102 -1.54 10.01 -5.26
N GLY A 103 -2.22 9.07 -4.58
CA GLY A 103 -2.58 9.18 -3.18
C GLY A 103 -3.75 10.13 -2.91
N ILE A 104 -4.53 10.46 -3.95
CA ILE A 104 -5.70 11.36 -3.87
C ILE A 104 -7.03 10.63 -4.07
N GLY A 105 -7.02 9.29 -4.11
CA GLY A 105 -8.22 8.48 -4.33
C GLY A 105 -9.32 8.67 -3.28
N TYR A 106 -8.96 9.01 -2.05
CA TYR A 106 -9.89 9.24 -0.95
C TYR A 106 -10.84 10.43 -1.17
N HIS A 107 -10.55 11.32 -2.12
CA HIS A 107 -11.46 12.42 -2.51
C HIS A 107 -12.54 12.00 -3.52
N PHE A 108 -12.44 10.79 -4.06
CA PHE A 108 -13.23 10.31 -5.20
C PHE A 108 -13.76 8.88 -4.97
N GLU A 109 -13.90 8.44 -3.72
CA GLU A 109 -14.28 7.06 -3.39
C GLU A 109 -15.61 6.67 -4.04
N ASP A 110 -16.62 7.54 -3.97
CA ASP A 110 -17.93 7.31 -4.58
C ASP A 110 -17.85 7.18 -6.11
N GLU A 111 -17.18 8.13 -6.79
CA GLU A 111 -17.01 8.06 -8.24
C GLU A 111 -16.20 6.84 -8.68
N ILE A 112 -15.17 6.45 -7.92
CA ILE A 112 -14.36 5.27 -8.21
C ILE A 112 -15.21 4.01 -8.04
N MET A 113 -15.94 3.88 -6.93
CA MET A 113 -16.78 2.72 -6.64
C MET A 113 -17.86 2.54 -7.72
N GLU A 114 -18.59 3.61 -8.07
CA GLU A 114 -19.62 3.58 -9.12
C GLU A 114 -19.06 3.10 -10.47
N ARG A 115 -17.82 3.47 -10.79
CA ARG A 115 -17.16 3.04 -12.03
C ARG A 115 -16.71 1.59 -11.98
N LEU A 116 -16.16 1.15 -10.86
CA LEU A 116 -15.66 -0.21 -10.70
C LEU A 116 -16.78 -1.25 -10.64
N GLU A 117 -17.94 -0.92 -10.08
CA GLU A 117 -19.11 -1.81 -10.08
C GLU A 117 -19.56 -2.16 -11.51
N ARG A 118 -19.50 -1.19 -12.43
CA ARG A 118 -19.77 -1.45 -13.87
C ARG A 118 -18.74 -2.39 -14.51
N PHE A 119 -17.54 -2.50 -13.94
CA PHE A 119 -16.53 -3.49 -14.34
C PHE A 119 -16.66 -4.80 -13.56
N SER A 120 -17.57 -4.92 -12.58
CA SER A 120 -17.89 -6.20 -11.96
C SER A 120 -18.93 -6.97 -12.78
N ASP A 121 -19.89 -6.25 -13.36
CA ASP A 121 -20.98 -6.81 -14.15
C ASP A 121 -20.55 -7.12 -15.61
N GLY A 122 -20.12 -8.36 -15.84
CA GLY A 122 -20.47 -9.14 -17.04
C GLY A 122 -19.92 -8.75 -18.42
N ASP A 123 -19.51 -7.51 -18.69
CA ASP A 123 -19.03 -7.16 -20.03
C ASP A 123 -17.52 -7.36 -20.13
N ALA A 124 -17.18 -8.52 -20.70
CA ALA A 124 -15.84 -8.91 -21.08
C ALA A 124 -15.45 -8.27 -22.44
N ALA A 125 -15.72 -6.98 -22.61
CA ALA A 125 -15.29 -6.25 -23.80
C ALA A 125 -13.78 -5.98 -23.73
N GLY A 126 -12.97 -6.93 -24.21
CA GLY A 126 -11.51 -6.81 -24.31
C GLY A 126 -10.73 -8.09 -23.96
N GLU A 127 -11.29 -9.27 -24.20
CA GLU A 127 -10.85 -10.53 -23.58
C GLU A 127 -9.37 -10.91 -23.79
N GLU A 128 -8.64 -10.35 -24.76
CA GLU A 128 -7.29 -10.84 -25.09
C GLU A 128 -6.14 -10.08 -24.39
N ASN A 129 -6.39 -8.91 -23.78
CA ASN A 129 -5.31 -8.08 -23.27
C ASN A 129 -4.97 -8.41 -21.81
N LEU A 130 -3.78 -8.97 -21.57
CA LEU A 130 -3.34 -9.33 -20.21
C LEU A 130 -3.25 -8.11 -19.29
N PHE A 131 -2.70 -6.99 -19.76
CA PHE A 131 -2.58 -5.77 -18.98
C PHE A 131 -3.96 -5.30 -18.48
N GLU A 132 -4.97 -5.28 -19.34
CA GLU A 132 -6.32 -4.82 -18.99
C GLU A 132 -6.99 -5.75 -17.99
N ASN A 133 -6.89 -7.07 -18.17
CA ASN A 133 -7.47 -8.06 -17.25
C ASN A 133 -6.79 -7.99 -15.87
N ALA A 134 -5.45 -7.89 -15.84
CA ALA A 134 -4.70 -7.75 -14.59
C ALA A 134 -4.99 -6.42 -13.87
N LEU A 135 -5.12 -5.32 -14.62
CA LEU A 135 -5.48 -4.01 -14.06
C LEU A 135 -6.89 -4.04 -13.48
N ARG A 136 -7.89 -4.57 -14.21
CA ARG A 136 -9.27 -4.72 -13.75
C ARG A 136 -9.33 -5.53 -12.45
N PHE A 137 -8.68 -6.69 -12.43
CA PHE A 137 -8.63 -7.56 -11.24
C PHE A 137 -8.07 -6.82 -10.02
N ARG A 138 -6.93 -6.15 -10.18
CA ARG A 138 -6.29 -5.40 -9.10
C ARG A 138 -7.16 -4.26 -8.58
N LEU A 139 -7.77 -3.48 -9.48
CA LEU A 139 -8.62 -2.36 -9.10
C LEU A 139 -9.87 -2.84 -8.34
N LEU A 140 -10.53 -3.90 -8.81
CA LEU A 140 -11.68 -4.48 -8.10
C LEU A 140 -11.28 -4.93 -6.69
N ARG A 141 -10.22 -5.74 -6.57
CA ARG A 141 -9.76 -6.28 -5.28
C ARG A 141 -9.30 -5.20 -4.30
N HIS A 142 -8.54 -4.20 -4.76
CA HIS A 142 -8.11 -3.09 -3.91
C HIS A 142 -9.28 -2.28 -3.33
N ASN A 143 -10.40 -2.22 -4.03
CA ASN A 143 -11.59 -1.49 -3.58
C ASN A 143 -12.61 -2.42 -2.89
N GLY A 144 -12.20 -3.63 -2.49
CA GLY A 144 -13.06 -4.58 -1.77
C GLY A 144 -14.14 -5.26 -2.62
N LEU A 145 -14.11 -5.09 -3.95
CA LEU A 145 -15.06 -5.71 -4.86
C LEU A 145 -14.60 -7.14 -5.22
N PRO A 146 -15.55 -8.09 -5.40
CA PRO A 146 -15.22 -9.44 -5.82
C PRO A 146 -14.63 -9.43 -7.23
N ALA A 147 -13.55 -10.19 -7.44
CA ALA A 147 -12.97 -10.42 -8.76
C ALA A 147 -12.62 -11.89 -8.94
N CYS A 148 -13.12 -12.49 -10.02
CA CYS A 148 -12.88 -13.89 -10.33
C CYS A 148 -11.47 -14.09 -10.90
N THR A 149 -10.76 -15.11 -10.42
CA THR A 149 -9.43 -15.48 -10.94
C THR A 149 -9.52 -16.20 -12.29
N ASP A 150 -10.71 -16.69 -12.66
CA ASP A 150 -10.97 -17.39 -13.92
C ASP A 150 -10.69 -16.53 -15.15
N ILE A 151 -10.68 -15.19 -15.00
CA ILE A 151 -10.27 -14.27 -16.07
C ILE A 151 -8.86 -14.58 -16.57
N PHE A 152 -8.02 -15.24 -15.77
CA PHE A 152 -6.66 -15.59 -16.16
C PHE A 152 -6.54 -16.94 -16.87
N LYS A 153 -7.57 -17.82 -16.83
CA LYS A 153 -7.54 -19.17 -17.45
C LYS A 153 -7.22 -19.12 -18.94
N LYS A 154 -7.66 -18.08 -19.65
CA LYS A 154 -7.35 -17.89 -21.08
C LYS A 154 -5.89 -17.60 -21.38
N PHE A 155 -5.11 -17.16 -20.40
CA PHE A 155 -3.66 -16.97 -20.53
C PHE A 155 -2.87 -18.22 -20.14
N ILE A 156 -3.55 -19.28 -19.70
CA ILE A 156 -2.95 -20.55 -19.29
C ILE A 156 -3.03 -21.56 -20.45
N ASN A 157 -1.99 -22.37 -20.63
CA ASN A 157 -1.91 -23.46 -21.60
C ASN A 157 -2.47 -24.77 -21.03
N LYS A 158 -2.42 -25.86 -21.80
CA LYS A 158 -2.99 -27.15 -21.38
C LYS A 158 -2.22 -27.78 -20.22
N GLU A 159 -0.96 -27.38 -20.06
CA GLU A 159 -0.03 -27.83 -19.03
C GLU A 159 -0.18 -27.03 -17.72
N GLY A 160 -1.12 -26.08 -17.64
CA GLY A 160 -1.34 -25.23 -16.46
C GLY A 160 -0.37 -24.04 -16.36
N LYS A 161 0.50 -23.82 -17.35
CA LYS A 161 1.47 -22.70 -17.35
C LYS A 161 0.97 -21.51 -18.15
N LEU A 162 1.45 -20.31 -17.83
CA LEU A 162 1.20 -19.15 -18.67
C LEU A 162 1.75 -19.38 -20.09
N LYS A 163 0.95 -19.00 -21.09
CA LYS A 163 1.28 -19.13 -22.52
C LYS A 163 2.52 -18.31 -22.85
N GLU A 164 3.41 -18.85 -23.68
CA GLU A 164 4.61 -18.11 -24.14
C GLU A 164 4.26 -16.81 -24.89
N SER A 165 3.08 -16.69 -25.49
CA SER A 165 2.64 -15.43 -26.11
C SER A 165 2.58 -14.26 -25.11
N VAL A 166 2.44 -14.56 -23.81
CA VAL A 166 2.45 -13.57 -22.72
C VAL A 166 3.86 -13.05 -22.42
N SER A 167 4.92 -13.83 -22.65
CA SER A 167 6.28 -13.45 -22.24
C SER A 167 6.82 -12.21 -22.97
N LYS A 168 6.21 -11.87 -24.13
CA LYS A 168 6.56 -10.67 -24.91
C LYS A 168 5.90 -9.39 -24.40
N ASP A 169 4.83 -9.49 -23.60
CA ASP A 169 4.14 -8.34 -23.04
C ASP A 169 4.66 -8.02 -21.64
N THR A 170 5.79 -7.32 -21.56
CA THR A 170 6.41 -6.90 -20.29
C THR A 170 5.44 -6.12 -19.39
N ARG A 171 4.58 -5.28 -19.99
CA ARG A 171 3.63 -4.45 -19.25
C ARG A 171 2.49 -5.28 -18.66
N GLY A 172 1.98 -6.23 -19.44
CA GLY A 172 1.01 -7.23 -19.00
C GLY A 172 1.59 -8.13 -17.91
N MET A 173 2.82 -8.63 -18.08
CA MET A 173 3.52 -9.45 -17.08
C MET A 173 3.70 -8.71 -15.77
N LEU A 174 4.17 -7.46 -15.80
CA LEU A 174 4.33 -6.65 -14.59
C LEU A 174 2.97 -6.41 -13.89
N SER A 175 1.92 -6.18 -14.67
CA SER A 175 0.58 -5.97 -14.12
C SER A 175 0.00 -7.25 -13.52
N LEU A 176 0.23 -8.41 -14.15
CA LEU A 176 -0.15 -9.71 -13.63
C LEU A 176 0.63 -10.08 -12.38
N TYR A 177 1.94 -9.79 -12.36
CA TYR A 177 2.77 -9.94 -11.16
C TYR A 177 2.19 -9.15 -9.99
N GLU A 178 1.89 -7.86 -10.17
CA GLU A 178 1.27 -7.04 -9.12
C GLU A 178 -0.12 -7.54 -8.70
N ALA A 179 -0.94 -8.02 -9.66
CA ALA A 179 -2.26 -8.57 -9.39
C ALA A 179 -2.21 -9.91 -8.63
N SER A 180 -1.18 -10.72 -8.87
CA SER A 180 -1.06 -12.06 -8.29
C SER A 180 -0.95 -12.06 -6.77
N TYR A 181 -0.43 -10.99 -6.18
CA TYR A 181 -0.34 -10.89 -4.73
C TYR A 181 -1.67 -10.49 -4.05
N LEU A 182 -2.72 -10.22 -4.82
CA LEU A 182 -4.08 -10.04 -4.30
C LEU A 182 -4.87 -11.36 -4.29
N ALA A 183 -4.17 -12.48 -4.47
CA ALA A 183 -4.68 -13.83 -4.32
C ALA A 183 -5.22 -14.10 -2.91
N THR A 184 -6.19 -15.01 -2.84
CA THR A 184 -6.73 -15.57 -1.58
C THR A 184 -6.28 -17.03 -1.41
N GLN A 185 -6.42 -17.60 -0.22
CA GLN A 185 -5.73 -18.80 0.30
C GLN A 185 -5.72 -20.11 -0.52
N ASP A 186 -6.41 -20.20 -1.65
CA ASP A 186 -6.46 -21.42 -2.45
C ASP A 186 -5.29 -21.46 -3.45
N LYS A 187 -4.80 -22.66 -3.79
CA LYS A 187 -3.75 -22.89 -4.80
C LYS A 187 -4.22 -22.44 -6.18
N ASP A 188 -4.21 -21.13 -6.36
CA ASP A 188 -4.89 -20.44 -7.43
C ASP A 188 -3.95 -20.22 -8.62
N ILE A 189 -4.56 -19.96 -9.76
CA ILE A 189 -3.90 -19.60 -11.02
C ILE A 189 -2.95 -18.40 -10.80
N LEU A 190 -3.17 -17.58 -9.77
CA LEU A 190 -2.35 -16.42 -9.46
C LEU A 190 -1.00 -16.80 -8.84
N PHE A 191 -0.91 -17.84 -8.02
CA PHE A 191 0.38 -18.32 -7.52
C PHE A 191 1.30 -18.76 -8.65
N GLU A 192 0.79 -19.54 -9.60
CA GLU A 192 1.56 -19.97 -10.78
C GLU A 192 1.90 -18.78 -11.68
N ALA A 193 0.97 -17.83 -11.83
CA ALA A 193 1.22 -16.59 -12.55
C ALA A 193 2.31 -15.73 -11.89
N MET A 194 2.34 -15.67 -10.56
CA MET A 194 3.35 -14.95 -9.78
C MET A 194 4.74 -15.52 -10.06
N GLU A 195 4.92 -16.84 -9.92
CA GLU A 195 6.23 -17.50 -10.10
C GLU A 195 6.72 -17.37 -11.55
N PHE A 196 5.84 -17.54 -12.53
CA PHE A 196 6.17 -17.36 -13.94
C PHE A 196 6.56 -15.92 -14.25
N THR A 197 5.71 -14.94 -13.92
CA THR A 197 5.99 -13.53 -14.22
C THR A 197 7.24 -13.04 -13.51
N LYS A 198 7.47 -13.45 -12.26
CA LYS A 198 8.70 -13.15 -11.52
C LYS A 198 9.94 -13.65 -12.25
N THR A 199 9.91 -14.89 -12.75
CA THR A 199 11.03 -15.50 -13.48
C THR A 199 11.31 -14.75 -14.78
N GLU A 200 10.28 -14.54 -15.61
CA GLU A 200 10.41 -13.87 -16.90
C GLU A 200 10.87 -12.40 -16.76
N LEU A 201 10.29 -11.66 -15.80
CA LEU A 201 10.66 -10.27 -15.52
C LEU A 201 12.11 -10.18 -15.02
N THR A 202 12.57 -11.13 -14.20
CA THR A 202 13.96 -11.17 -13.73
C THR A 202 14.94 -11.41 -14.88
N GLN A 203 14.61 -12.33 -15.79
CA GLN A 203 15.48 -12.64 -16.94
C GLN A 203 15.50 -11.53 -17.98
N SER A 204 14.39 -10.83 -18.18
CA SER A 204 14.27 -9.78 -19.20
C SER A 204 14.73 -8.40 -18.72
N VAL A 205 14.96 -8.18 -17.43
CA VAL A 205 15.24 -6.85 -16.85
C VAL A 205 16.43 -6.13 -17.49
N SER A 206 17.48 -6.87 -17.87
CA SER A 206 18.69 -6.31 -18.49
C SER A 206 18.50 -5.87 -19.94
N LEU A 207 17.40 -6.27 -20.57
CA LEU A 207 17.08 -5.95 -21.96
C LEU A 207 16.08 -4.78 -22.09
N MET A 208 15.56 -4.28 -20.97
CA MET A 208 14.57 -3.21 -20.92
C MET A 208 15.21 -1.83 -20.94
N ASP A 209 14.43 -0.80 -21.30
CA ASP A 209 14.83 0.58 -21.10
C ASP A 209 14.98 0.93 -19.61
N SER A 210 15.64 2.05 -19.31
CA SER A 210 15.95 2.47 -17.93
C SER A 210 14.71 2.71 -17.06
N GLN A 211 13.59 3.14 -17.64
CA GLN A 211 12.37 3.40 -16.90
C GLN A 211 11.64 2.09 -16.59
N SER A 212 11.44 1.24 -17.59
CA SER A 212 10.77 -0.05 -17.42
C SER A 212 11.54 -0.98 -16.48
N SER A 213 12.86 -1.08 -16.65
CA SER A 213 13.73 -1.86 -15.76
C SER A 213 13.62 -1.40 -14.31
N ARG A 214 13.62 -0.08 -14.06
CA ARG A 214 13.43 0.47 -12.71
C ARG A 214 12.10 0.05 -12.10
N HIS A 215 10.99 0.10 -12.86
CA HIS A 215 9.68 -0.33 -12.37
C HIS A 215 9.65 -1.82 -12.03
N VAL A 216 10.25 -2.65 -12.88
CA VAL A 216 10.33 -4.10 -12.67
C VAL A 216 11.17 -4.42 -11.43
N VAL A 217 12.36 -3.83 -11.30
CA VAL A 217 13.22 -4.01 -10.12
C VAL A 217 12.49 -3.61 -8.83
N GLN A 218 11.79 -2.48 -8.84
CA GLN A 218 11.04 -2.03 -7.68
C GLN A 218 9.92 -3.03 -7.31
N ALA A 219 9.15 -3.51 -8.30
CA ALA A 219 8.10 -4.51 -8.10
C ALA A 219 8.62 -5.84 -7.58
N LEU A 220 9.74 -6.33 -8.12
CA LEU A 220 10.40 -7.56 -7.68
C LEU A 220 10.96 -7.46 -6.25
N ALA A 221 11.40 -6.27 -5.82
CA ALA A 221 11.88 -6.03 -4.46
C ALA A 221 10.75 -6.08 -3.42
N LEU A 222 9.64 -5.37 -3.70
CA LEU A 222 8.43 -5.40 -2.91
C LEU A 222 7.26 -5.02 -3.82
N PRO A 223 6.23 -5.86 -4.01
CA PRO A 223 5.10 -5.50 -4.86
C PRO A 223 4.31 -4.32 -4.28
N ARG A 224 3.69 -3.52 -5.14
CA ARG A 224 3.06 -2.24 -4.81
C ARG A 224 2.05 -2.34 -3.66
N HIS A 225 1.19 -3.37 -3.68
CA HIS A 225 0.15 -3.56 -2.66
C HIS A 225 0.71 -3.83 -1.24
N LEU A 226 1.99 -4.17 -1.08
CA LEU A 226 2.66 -4.33 0.23
C LEU A 226 3.47 -3.10 0.65
N ARG A 227 3.55 -2.09 -0.20
CA ARG A 227 4.29 -0.87 0.10
C ARG A 227 3.39 0.13 0.83
N MET A 228 4.01 0.97 1.64
CA MET A 228 3.31 2.03 2.36
C MET A 228 2.72 3.04 1.37
N SER A 229 1.39 3.15 1.34
CA SER A 229 0.64 3.95 0.36
C SER A 229 1.14 5.38 0.24
N ARG A 230 1.44 6.03 1.38
CA ARG A 230 1.89 7.43 1.38
C ARG A 230 3.29 7.61 0.79
N SER A 231 4.19 6.66 1.05
CA SER A 231 5.54 6.67 0.46
C SER A 231 5.45 6.43 -1.05
N GLU A 232 4.61 5.49 -1.48
CA GLU A 232 4.40 5.22 -2.91
C GLU A 232 3.76 6.39 -3.64
N ALA A 233 2.82 7.09 -3.02
CA ALA A 233 2.25 8.31 -3.58
C ALA A 233 3.32 9.37 -3.85
N GLY A 234 4.24 9.59 -2.90
CA GLY A 234 5.36 10.51 -3.09
C GLY A 234 6.28 10.10 -4.25
N ASN A 235 6.64 8.82 -4.33
CA ASN A 235 7.43 8.26 -5.42
C ASN A 235 6.74 8.44 -6.77
N TYR A 236 5.43 8.16 -6.83
CA TYR A 236 4.66 8.24 -8.06
C TYR A 236 4.37 9.67 -8.51
N ILE A 237 4.17 10.62 -7.61
CA ILE A 237 4.05 12.05 -7.96
C ILE A 237 5.30 12.51 -8.74
N ASN A 238 6.49 12.11 -8.29
CA ASN A 238 7.74 12.42 -8.97
C ASN A 238 7.80 11.74 -10.35
N GLU A 239 7.52 10.44 -10.43
CA GLU A 239 7.47 9.69 -11.70
C GLU A 239 6.47 10.30 -12.69
N TYR A 240 5.24 10.57 -12.24
CA TYR A 240 4.16 11.10 -13.04
C TYR A 240 4.51 12.48 -13.59
N SER A 241 5.17 13.34 -12.81
CA SER A 241 5.63 14.66 -13.26
C SER A 241 6.65 14.64 -14.39
N GLN A 242 7.36 13.52 -14.57
CA GLN A 242 8.37 13.33 -15.62
C GLN A 242 7.77 12.67 -16.87
N SER A 243 6.55 12.14 -16.79
CA SER A 243 5.89 11.51 -17.94
C SER A 243 5.47 12.56 -18.97
N TRP A 244 5.60 12.26 -20.27
CA TRP A 244 5.35 13.24 -21.34
C TRP A 244 3.86 13.58 -21.54
N ASN A 245 2.95 12.76 -21.02
CA ASN A 245 1.50 12.84 -21.23
C ASN A 245 0.70 12.93 -19.92
N HIS A 246 1.30 13.39 -18.82
CA HIS A 246 0.56 13.53 -17.57
C HIS A 246 -0.54 14.60 -17.67
N ASP A 247 -1.65 14.33 -17.01
CA ASP A 247 -2.67 15.33 -16.71
C ASP A 247 -2.14 16.32 -15.66
N GLN A 248 -1.99 17.58 -16.07
CA GLN A 248 -1.53 18.67 -15.22
C GLN A 248 -2.47 18.96 -14.05
N THR A 249 -3.78 18.79 -14.25
CA THR A 249 -4.81 18.96 -13.21
C THR A 249 -4.58 17.96 -12.08
N LEU A 250 -4.40 16.68 -12.43
CA LEU A 250 -4.14 15.62 -11.46
C LEU A 250 -2.81 15.84 -10.72
N LEU A 251 -1.76 16.25 -11.45
CA LEU A 251 -0.45 16.49 -10.84
C LEU A 251 -0.48 17.66 -9.85
N GLN A 252 -1.16 18.75 -10.20
CA GLN A 252 -1.32 19.91 -9.32
C GLN A 252 -2.12 19.55 -8.06
N LEU A 253 -3.25 18.86 -8.24
CA LEU A 253 -4.07 18.40 -7.12
C LEU A 253 -3.26 17.48 -6.18
N ALA A 254 -2.56 16.49 -6.73
CA ALA A 254 -1.75 15.56 -5.96
C ALA A 254 -0.62 16.25 -5.18
N LYS A 255 0.06 17.24 -5.78
CA LYS A 255 1.11 18.01 -5.09
C LYS A 255 0.55 18.86 -3.96
N SER A 256 -0.56 19.56 -4.20
CA SER A 256 -1.20 20.41 -3.19
C SER A 256 -1.67 19.57 -2.00
N ASP A 257 -2.41 18.50 -2.29
CA ASP A 257 -2.88 17.53 -1.30
C ASP A 257 -1.73 16.91 -0.52
N PHE A 258 -0.66 16.53 -1.23
CA PHE A 258 0.49 15.90 -0.59
C PHE A 258 1.13 16.82 0.46
N ASN A 259 1.32 18.09 0.09
CA ASN A 259 1.90 19.12 0.95
C ASN A 259 0.98 19.51 2.12
N MET A 260 -0.33 19.60 1.88
CA MET A 260 -1.31 19.91 2.93
C MET A 260 -1.29 18.84 4.03
N VAL A 261 -1.43 17.57 3.65
CA VAL A 261 -1.40 16.45 4.61
C VAL A 261 -0.02 16.32 5.26
N GLN A 262 1.08 16.58 4.52
CA GLN A 262 2.41 16.61 5.11
C GLN A 262 2.54 17.69 6.20
N SER A 263 1.97 18.89 5.98
CA SER A 263 1.95 19.97 6.99
C SER A 263 1.13 19.58 8.22
N LEU A 264 0.01 18.86 8.05
CA LEU A 264 -0.75 18.29 9.16
C LEU A 264 0.08 17.29 9.96
N HIS A 265 0.68 16.29 9.29
CA HIS A 265 1.52 15.29 9.94
C HIS A 265 2.71 15.91 10.69
N GLN A 266 3.31 16.98 10.17
CA GLN A 266 4.40 17.70 10.85
C GLN A 266 3.94 18.36 12.15
N ARG A 267 2.71 18.90 12.20
CA ARG A 267 2.12 19.46 13.42
C ARG A 267 1.81 18.37 14.44
N GLU A 268 1.19 17.27 14.00
CA GLU A 268 0.90 16.12 14.86
C GLU A 268 2.17 15.51 15.45
N LEU A 269 3.21 15.33 14.62
CA LEU A 269 4.51 14.84 15.07
C LEU A 269 5.17 15.79 16.07
N ALA A 270 5.02 17.10 15.91
CA ALA A 270 5.53 18.07 16.88
C ALA A 270 4.85 17.91 18.25
N GLU A 271 3.54 17.69 18.25
CA GLU A 271 2.75 17.42 19.47
C GLU A 271 3.12 16.09 20.11
N ILE A 272 3.28 15.03 19.32
CA ILE A 272 3.71 13.71 19.82
C ILE A 272 5.11 13.80 20.41
N LYS A 273 6.05 14.49 19.75
CA LYS A 273 7.40 14.70 20.30
C LYS A 273 7.37 15.50 21.60
N ARG A 274 6.49 16.50 21.71
CA ARG A 274 6.31 17.28 22.94
C ARG A 274 5.79 16.39 24.08
N TRP A 275 4.73 15.63 23.82
CA TRP A 275 4.15 14.69 24.78
C TRP A 275 5.15 13.60 25.20
N TRP A 276 5.86 13.00 24.24
CA TRP A 276 6.87 11.98 24.49
C TRP A 276 7.99 12.47 25.42
N LYS A 277 8.46 13.71 25.20
CA LYS A 277 9.43 14.37 26.09
C LYS A 277 8.86 14.62 27.49
N GLN A 278 7.62 15.10 27.60
CA GLN A 278 6.97 15.38 28.88
C GLN A 278 6.72 14.14 29.73
N LEU A 279 6.50 12.97 29.11
CA LEU A 279 6.39 11.70 29.82
C LEU A 279 7.68 11.38 30.60
N GLY A 280 8.84 11.81 30.11
CA GLY A 280 10.13 11.59 30.78
C GLY A 280 10.45 10.11 31.00
N LEU A 281 9.85 9.21 30.20
CA LEU A 281 10.02 7.77 30.35
C LEU A 281 11.34 7.27 29.78
N VAL A 282 11.92 7.99 28.81
CA VAL A 282 13.22 7.62 28.20
C VAL A 282 14.30 7.54 29.27
N ASP A 283 14.36 8.50 30.19
CA ASP A 283 15.35 8.53 31.27
C ASP A 283 15.05 7.53 32.40
N LYS A 284 13.77 7.18 32.57
CA LYS A 284 13.30 6.28 33.64
C LYS A 284 13.33 4.81 33.24
N LEU A 285 13.15 4.51 31.95
CA LEU A 285 13.07 3.16 31.40
C LEU A 285 14.32 2.90 30.56
N GLY A 286 15.47 2.68 31.20
CA GLY A 286 16.74 2.45 30.51
C GLY A 286 16.76 1.24 29.56
N PHE A 287 15.80 0.33 29.66
CA PHE A 287 15.65 -0.79 28.71
C PHE A 287 14.81 -0.45 27.47
N GLY A 288 14.05 0.65 27.50
CA GLY A 288 13.12 1.04 26.44
C GLY A 288 13.84 1.65 25.23
N ARG A 289 13.24 1.51 24.05
CA ARG A 289 13.73 2.17 22.82
C ARG A 289 13.06 3.54 22.67
N ASP A 290 13.86 4.60 22.51
CA ASP A 290 13.38 5.95 22.19
C ASP A 290 13.12 6.08 20.68
N ARG A 291 11.86 5.92 20.26
CA ARG A 291 11.44 5.80 18.84
C ARG A 291 10.12 6.51 18.50
N PRO A 292 9.88 7.76 18.94
CA PRO A 292 8.60 8.44 18.70
C PRO A 292 8.31 8.68 17.20
N LEU A 293 9.36 8.85 16.38
CA LEU A 293 9.20 9.08 14.95
C LEU A 293 8.76 7.80 14.23
N GLU A 294 9.40 6.67 14.54
CA GLU A 294 9.05 5.38 13.96
C GLU A 294 7.67 4.93 14.41
N CYS A 295 7.29 5.19 15.67
CA CYS A 295 5.93 4.98 16.14
C CYS A 295 4.92 5.81 15.34
N PHE A 296 5.20 7.10 15.10
CA PHE A 296 4.33 7.96 14.29
C PHE A 296 4.21 7.50 12.83
N LEU A 297 5.31 7.00 12.25
CA LEU A 297 5.30 6.45 10.89
C LEU A 297 4.40 5.20 10.75
N TRP A 298 4.14 4.49 11.84
CA TRP A 298 3.31 3.28 11.86
C TRP A 298 1.87 3.49 12.36
N THR A 299 1.49 4.72 12.70
CA THR A 299 0.08 5.14 12.92
C THR A 299 -0.58 5.53 11.62
#